data_AF-A0A2U3YPK7-F1
#
_entry.id   AF-A0A2U3YPK7-F1
#
_cell.length_a   1.000
_cell.length_b   1.000
_cell.length_c   1.000
_cell.angle_alpha   90.00
_cell.angle_beta   90.00
_cell.angle_gamma   90.00
#
_symmetry.space_group_name_H-M   'P 1'
#
loop_
_entity.id
_entity.type
_entity.pdbx_description
1 polymer ?
#
loop_
_entity_poly.entity_id
_entity_poly.type
_entity_poly.pdbx_seq_one_letter_code
_entity_poly.pdbx_strand_id
1 'polypeptide(L)'
;MGPREIPTMDALRLANSAFAVDLFKQLCENEPAGNVLFSPICLSTSLSLAQVGAKGDTANEIGQTDTKPVQMMSMEATLCMGNVDGINCKIIELPFQNKHLSMLILLPSDVEDESTGLEKVEQQLNSETLLQWTNPSTMANAKVKLSIPKFKVEKLVDPKASLENLGLKNIFNENTSDFSGMSETKGVALSNVIHRVCLEITEDGGDSIEVPGSRILQHKDEFNADHPFIYIIRHNKTRNIIFFGKFCSP
;
A
#
# COMPACT_ATOMS: atom_id res chain seq x y z
N MET A 1 -31.97 12.81 15.59
CA MET A 1 -30.76 12.04 15.21
C MET A 1 -30.24 11.36 16.47
N GLY A 2 -29.78 10.10 16.38
CA GLY A 2 -28.93 9.53 17.45
C GLY A 2 -27.52 10.13 17.37
N PRO A 3 -26.71 10.04 18.44
CA PRO A 3 -25.31 10.43 18.35
C PRO A 3 -24.59 9.56 17.31
N ARG A 4 -23.80 10.18 16.43
CA ARG A 4 -22.82 9.44 15.62
C ARG A 4 -21.73 8.94 16.57
N GLU A 5 -21.60 7.63 16.73
CA GLU A 5 -20.49 7.05 17.49
C GLU A 5 -19.16 7.41 16.81
N ILE A 6 -18.22 7.94 17.58
CA ILE A 6 -16.88 8.26 17.07
C ILE A 6 -16.07 6.96 17.09
N PRO A 7 -15.59 6.45 15.94
CA PRO A 7 -14.84 5.21 15.91
C PRO A 7 -13.53 5.36 16.70
N THR A 8 -13.12 4.29 17.38
CA THR A 8 -11.82 4.25 18.07
C THR A 8 -10.67 4.37 17.06
N MET A 9 -9.51 4.84 17.50
CA MET A 9 -8.35 5.02 16.61
C MET A 9 -7.89 3.70 15.97
N ASP A 10 -8.01 2.57 16.66
CA ASP A 10 -7.75 1.25 16.09
C ASP A 10 -8.81 0.81 15.07
N ALA A 11 -10.11 1.09 15.30
CA ALA A 11 -11.16 0.82 14.32
C ALA A 11 -10.99 1.67 13.06
N LEU A 12 -10.68 2.96 13.22
CA LEU A 12 -10.36 3.88 12.12
C LEU A 12 -9.11 3.43 11.35
N ARG A 13 -8.07 2.94 12.02
CA ARG A 13 -6.89 2.34 11.37
C ARG A 13 -7.30 1.11 10.55
N LEU A 14 -8.07 0.18 11.12
CA LEU A 14 -8.48 -1.04 10.43
C LEU A 14 -9.34 -0.73 9.19
N ALA A 15 -10.28 0.23 9.30
CA ALA A 15 -11.07 0.72 8.16
C ALA A 15 -10.19 1.37 7.08
N ASN A 16 -9.21 2.20 7.48
CA ASN A 16 -8.24 2.78 6.54
C ASN A 16 -7.42 1.70 5.82
N SER A 17 -6.97 0.67 6.53
CA SER A 17 -6.22 -0.45 5.93
C SER A 17 -7.08 -1.34 5.04
N ALA A 18 -8.38 -1.51 5.32
CA ALA A 18 -9.31 -2.20 4.44
C ALA A 18 -9.51 -1.43 3.14
N PHE A 19 -9.96 -0.17 3.22
CA PHE A 19 -10.08 0.72 2.06
C PHE A 19 -8.78 0.82 1.24
N ALA A 20 -7.62 0.81 1.92
CA ALA A 20 -6.32 0.79 1.25
C ALA A 20 -6.07 -0.50 0.44
N VAL A 21 -6.49 -1.67 0.94
CA VAL A 21 -6.39 -2.92 0.17
C VAL A 21 -7.42 -2.96 -0.93
N ASP A 22 -8.67 -2.58 -0.65
CA ASP A 22 -9.76 -2.66 -1.62
C ASP A 22 -9.51 -1.74 -2.83
N LEU A 23 -9.04 -0.52 -2.58
CA LEU A 23 -8.60 0.40 -3.63
C LEU A 23 -7.28 -0.03 -4.29
N PHE A 24 -6.36 -0.66 -3.58
CA PHE A 24 -5.16 -1.24 -4.19
C PHE A 24 -5.53 -2.34 -5.20
N LYS A 25 -6.49 -3.23 -4.89
CA LYS A 25 -6.99 -4.23 -5.85
C LYS A 25 -7.62 -3.58 -7.06
N GLN A 26 -8.51 -2.60 -6.88
CA GLN A 26 -9.14 -1.89 -8.00
C GLN A 26 -8.15 -1.12 -8.89
N LEU A 27 -7.02 -0.64 -8.34
CA LEU A 27 -5.95 -0.06 -9.13
C LEU A 27 -5.05 -1.12 -9.79
N CYS A 28 -4.92 -2.31 -9.20
CA CYS A 28 -4.27 -3.47 -9.84
C CYS A 28 -5.16 -4.13 -10.89
N GLU A 29 -6.48 -4.03 -10.82
CA GLU A 29 -7.37 -4.49 -11.89
C GLU A 29 -7.22 -3.60 -13.13
N ASN A 30 -7.10 -2.27 -12.93
CA ASN A 30 -6.92 -1.28 -14.00
C ASN A 30 -5.45 -1.20 -14.52
N GLU A 31 -4.46 -1.58 -13.72
CA GLU A 31 -3.05 -1.70 -14.12
C GLU A 31 -2.38 -2.91 -13.45
N PRO A 32 -2.70 -4.17 -13.85
CA PRO A 32 -2.13 -5.38 -13.24
C PRO A 32 -0.62 -5.52 -13.50
N ALA A 33 -0.16 -4.78 -14.51
CA ALA A 33 1.19 -4.75 -15.03
C ALA A 33 1.93 -3.45 -14.79
N GLY A 34 1.19 -2.38 -14.57
CA GLY A 34 1.75 -1.08 -14.30
C GLY A 34 2.29 -1.01 -12.87
N ASN A 35 3.20 -0.08 -12.64
CA ASN A 35 3.51 0.31 -11.27
C ASN A 35 2.28 1.00 -10.68
N VAL A 36 1.69 0.44 -9.64
CA VAL A 36 0.63 1.09 -8.87
C VAL A 36 1.30 1.91 -7.77
N LEU A 37 0.86 3.16 -7.57
CA LEU A 37 1.26 3.97 -6.42
C LEU A 37 0.14 4.96 -6.09
N PHE A 38 -0.32 4.93 -4.85
CA PHE A 38 -1.24 5.94 -4.32
C PHE A 38 -1.02 6.16 -2.82
N SER A 39 -1.80 7.07 -2.23
CA SER A 39 -1.76 7.38 -0.80
C SER A 39 -3.14 7.15 -0.20
N PRO A 40 -3.38 6.00 0.47
CA PRO A 40 -4.70 5.67 0.99
C PRO A 40 -5.21 6.68 2.01
N ILE A 41 -4.31 7.21 2.85
CA ILE A 41 -4.66 8.17 3.91
C ILE A 41 -5.10 9.53 3.36
N CYS A 42 -4.48 10.02 2.27
CA CYS A 42 -4.93 11.25 1.62
C CYS A 42 -6.35 11.07 1.06
N LEU A 43 -6.60 9.97 0.35
CA LEU A 43 -7.94 9.67 -0.17
C LEU A 43 -8.97 9.45 0.94
N SER A 44 -8.65 8.71 2.00
CA SER A 44 -9.61 8.47 3.10
C SER A 44 -9.88 9.72 3.94
N THR A 45 -8.92 10.64 4.10
CA THR A 45 -9.20 11.96 4.71
C THR A 45 -10.10 12.84 3.83
N SER A 46 -9.88 12.88 2.51
CA SER A 46 -10.76 13.59 1.57
C SER A 46 -12.17 12.99 1.53
N LEU A 47 -12.26 11.65 1.48
CA LEU A 47 -13.54 10.93 1.44
C LEU A 47 -14.28 11.01 2.77
N SER A 48 -13.61 10.92 3.92
CA SER A 48 -14.29 11.02 5.22
C SER A 48 -14.88 12.41 5.49
N LEU A 49 -14.27 13.47 4.96
CA LEU A 49 -14.88 14.81 4.96
C LEU A 49 -16.19 14.86 4.15
N ALA A 50 -16.24 14.18 2.99
CA ALA A 50 -17.46 14.08 2.18
C ALA A 50 -18.48 13.08 2.74
N GLN A 51 -18.03 12.00 3.40
CA GLN A 51 -18.84 10.97 4.05
C GLN A 51 -19.71 11.51 5.20
N VAL A 52 -19.44 12.73 5.67
CA VAL A 52 -20.33 13.49 6.56
C VAL A 52 -21.76 13.61 5.97
N GLY A 53 -21.93 13.48 4.63
CA GLY A 53 -23.21 13.11 3.99
C GLY A 53 -23.12 12.60 2.53
N ALA A 54 -23.09 11.27 2.31
CA ALA A 54 -23.28 10.58 1.00
C ALA A 54 -23.52 9.04 1.15
N LYS A 55 -24.05 8.31 0.12
CA LYS A 55 -24.34 6.81 0.09
C LYS A 55 -24.55 6.16 -1.33
N GLY A 56 -23.84 5.09 -1.81
CA GLY A 56 -24.25 4.13 -2.92
C GLY A 56 -23.31 3.87 -4.16
N ASP A 57 -23.38 2.73 -4.94
CA ASP A 57 -22.24 1.82 -5.42
C ASP A 57 -22.02 1.31 -6.93
N THR A 58 -20.81 0.72 -7.29
CA THR A 58 -20.24 -0.17 -8.45
C THR A 58 -19.61 0.42 -9.80
N ALA A 59 -18.78 -0.14 -10.75
CA ALA A 59 -17.88 -1.35 -11.10
C ALA A 59 -17.17 -1.13 -12.53
N ASN A 60 -15.97 -1.53 -13.10
CA ASN A 60 -14.67 -2.32 -12.90
C ASN A 60 -13.44 -1.68 -13.75
N GLU A 61 -12.40 -2.21 -14.52
CA GLU A 61 -11.72 -3.51 -14.95
C GLU A 61 -10.42 -3.37 -15.92
N ILE A 62 -9.42 -4.33 -15.98
CA ILE A 62 -8.31 -4.68 -17.01
C ILE A 62 -7.00 -3.79 -17.17
N GLY A 63 -5.70 -4.12 -17.52
CA GLY A 63 -4.77 -5.25 -18.03
C GLY A 63 -3.29 -4.73 -18.37
N GLN A 64 -2.10 -5.34 -18.74
CA GLN A 64 -1.26 -6.62 -18.64
C GLN A 64 0.30 -6.39 -19.03
N THR A 65 1.32 -7.25 -18.71
CA THR A 65 2.81 -6.92 -18.43
C THR A 65 3.99 -7.42 -19.33
N ASP A 66 5.23 -6.86 -19.13
CA ASP A 66 6.53 -7.17 -19.79
C ASP A 66 7.80 -6.87 -18.89
N THR A 67 9.04 -7.35 -19.21
CA THR A 67 10.29 -7.19 -18.36
C THR A 67 11.36 -6.19 -18.87
N LYS A 68 12.20 -5.61 -17.98
CA LYS A 68 13.14 -4.49 -18.28
C LYS A 68 14.37 -4.38 -17.34
N PRO A 69 15.48 -3.71 -17.74
CA PRO A 69 16.65 -3.45 -16.88
C PRO A 69 16.47 -2.26 -15.91
N VAL A 70 16.97 -2.39 -14.66
CA VAL A 70 16.87 -1.39 -13.58
C VAL A 70 18.21 -1.18 -12.85
N GLN A 71 18.43 0.00 -12.24
CA GLN A 71 19.55 0.21 -11.30
C GLN A 71 19.23 -0.45 -9.95
N MET A 72 20.07 -1.37 -9.49
CA MET A 72 19.96 -1.98 -8.16
C MET A 72 20.86 -1.26 -7.14
N MET A 73 20.39 -1.18 -5.90
CA MET A 73 21.09 -0.70 -4.71
C MET A 73 21.27 -1.88 -3.76
N SER A 74 22.43 -2.03 -3.12
CA SER A 74 22.72 -3.16 -2.23
C SER A 74 23.39 -2.77 -0.91
N MET A 75 23.06 -3.48 0.17
CA MET A 75 23.66 -3.34 1.51
C MET A 75 23.66 -4.67 2.28
N GLU A 76 24.46 -4.80 3.35
CA GLU A 76 24.31 -5.91 4.33
C GLU A 76 24.06 -5.32 5.72
N ALA A 77 22.86 -5.53 6.28
CA ALA A 77 22.41 -4.87 7.51
C ALA A 77 21.63 -5.83 8.43
N THR A 78 21.47 -5.46 9.72
CA THR A 78 20.49 -6.14 10.58
C THR A 78 19.12 -5.54 10.37
N LEU A 79 18.17 -6.33 9.89
CA LEU A 79 16.82 -5.89 9.52
C LEU A 79 15.77 -6.88 10.06
N CYS A 80 14.55 -6.39 10.30
CA CYS A 80 13.42 -7.25 10.60
C CYS A 80 12.95 -7.91 9.29
N MET A 81 12.96 -9.24 9.27
CA MET A 81 12.54 -10.05 8.12
C MET A 81 11.68 -11.24 8.59
N GLY A 82 10.79 -11.72 7.73
CA GLY A 82 9.99 -12.93 7.94
C GLY A 82 9.61 -13.58 6.62
N ASN A 83 9.08 -14.80 6.71
CA ASN A 83 8.54 -15.55 5.57
C ASN A 83 7.03 -15.74 5.78
N VAL A 84 6.28 -15.80 4.68
CA VAL A 84 4.83 -15.95 4.66
C VAL A 84 4.49 -17.17 3.80
N ASP A 85 4.63 -18.34 4.40
CA ASP A 85 4.61 -19.64 3.71
C ASP A 85 3.35 -19.86 2.84
N GLY A 86 2.19 -19.38 3.30
CA GLY A 86 0.91 -19.51 2.58
C GLY A 86 0.81 -18.79 1.23
N ILE A 87 1.70 -17.83 0.96
CA ILE A 87 1.83 -17.13 -0.33
C ILE A 87 3.22 -17.31 -0.96
N ASN A 88 4.11 -18.12 -0.38
CA ASN A 88 5.52 -18.24 -0.77
C ASN A 88 6.20 -16.86 -0.94
N CYS A 89 6.14 -16.00 0.09
CA CYS A 89 6.73 -14.66 0.04
C CYS A 89 7.67 -14.38 1.21
N LYS A 90 8.73 -13.62 0.93
CA LYS A 90 9.57 -12.93 1.91
C LYS A 90 8.96 -11.57 2.24
N ILE A 91 9.02 -11.15 3.50
CA ILE A 91 8.71 -9.79 3.93
C ILE A 91 9.88 -9.18 4.70
N ILE A 92 10.26 -7.94 4.38
CA ILE A 92 11.28 -7.16 5.10
C ILE A 92 10.74 -5.79 5.51
N GLU A 93 11.16 -5.29 6.67
CA GLU A 93 10.87 -3.94 7.14
C GLU A 93 12.12 -3.05 7.08
N LEU A 94 12.08 -2.03 6.22
CA LEU A 94 13.13 -1.03 6.02
C LEU A 94 12.71 0.28 6.72
N PRO A 95 13.25 0.59 7.91
CA PRO A 95 12.89 1.81 8.64
C PRO A 95 13.53 3.04 7.99
N PHE A 96 12.74 4.09 7.77
CA PHE A 96 13.27 5.42 7.42
C PHE A 96 13.93 6.08 8.63
N GLN A 97 14.59 7.23 8.41
CA GLN A 97 15.25 8.02 9.45
C GLN A 97 14.33 8.25 10.67
N ASN A 98 14.90 8.13 11.87
CA ASN A 98 14.21 8.21 13.16
C ASN A 98 13.07 7.18 13.39
N LYS A 99 12.93 6.18 12.50
CA LYS A 99 11.93 5.10 12.56
C LYS A 99 10.46 5.55 12.64
N HIS A 100 10.18 6.81 12.25
CA HIS A 100 8.81 7.33 12.20
C HIS A 100 7.97 6.63 11.13
N LEU A 101 8.58 6.36 9.98
CA LEU A 101 8.03 5.55 8.90
C LEU A 101 8.86 4.28 8.73
N SER A 102 8.24 3.22 8.22
CA SER A 102 8.93 2.09 7.62
C SER A 102 8.34 1.79 6.24
N MET A 103 9.19 1.44 5.29
CA MET A 103 8.76 0.69 4.11
C MET A 103 8.69 -0.80 4.49
N LEU A 104 7.67 -1.51 4.03
CA LEU A 104 7.63 -2.97 4.06
C LEU A 104 7.45 -3.45 2.63
N ILE A 105 8.28 -4.41 2.22
CA ILE A 105 8.25 -5.00 0.89
C ILE A 105 7.84 -6.46 1.06
N LEU A 106 6.79 -6.87 0.34
CA LEU A 106 6.35 -8.25 0.18
C LEU A 106 6.81 -8.69 -1.21
N LEU A 107 7.78 -9.62 -1.22
CA LEU A 107 8.47 -10.13 -2.39
C LEU A 107 8.18 -11.64 -2.47
N PRO A 108 7.64 -12.16 -3.58
CA PRO A 108 7.59 -13.61 -3.83
C PRO A 108 8.97 -14.25 -3.68
N SER A 109 9.04 -15.53 -3.29
CA SER A 109 10.31 -16.27 -3.38
C SER A 109 10.66 -16.57 -4.85
N ASP A 110 9.63 -16.80 -5.66
CA ASP A 110 9.68 -17.26 -7.05
C ASP A 110 8.54 -16.60 -7.84
N VAL A 111 8.74 -16.35 -9.13
CA VAL A 111 7.67 -15.94 -10.05
C VAL A 111 6.95 -17.22 -10.53
N GLU A 112 5.87 -17.58 -9.83
CA GLU A 112 5.08 -18.81 -10.07
C GLU A 112 4.01 -18.67 -11.18
N ASP A 113 3.67 -17.45 -11.62
CA ASP A 113 2.61 -17.15 -12.61
C ASP A 113 3.15 -16.57 -13.94
N GLU A 114 2.30 -16.50 -14.97
CA GLU A 114 2.67 -15.99 -16.31
C GLU A 114 2.60 -14.45 -16.43
N SER A 115 2.43 -13.69 -15.34
CA SER A 115 2.25 -12.23 -15.41
C SER A 115 3.24 -11.40 -14.59
N THR A 116 3.42 -11.69 -13.31
CA THR A 116 4.18 -10.86 -12.35
C THR A 116 4.75 -11.63 -11.15
N GLY A 117 4.25 -12.83 -10.84
CA GLY A 117 4.51 -13.55 -9.59
C GLY A 117 3.65 -13.09 -8.41
N LEU A 118 2.76 -12.11 -8.62
CA LEU A 118 1.97 -11.46 -7.56
C LEU A 118 0.52 -11.91 -7.50
N GLU A 119 0.01 -12.72 -8.45
CA GLU A 119 -1.42 -13.07 -8.51
C GLU A 119 -1.88 -13.78 -7.22
N LYS A 120 -1.08 -14.72 -6.74
CA LYS A 120 -1.27 -15.46 -5.48
C LYS A 120 -1.32 -14.53 -4.26
N VAL A 121 -0.55 -13.45 -4.28
CA VAL A 121 -0.50 -12.43 -3.24
C VAL A 121 -1.74 -11.54 -3.32
N GLU A 122 -2.06 -10.99 -4.50
CA GLU A 122 -3.21 -10.12 -4.73
C GLU A 122 -4.56 -10.84 -4.47
N GLN A 123 -4.66 -12.14 -4.76
CA GLN A 123 -5.81 -12.96 -4.40
C GLN A 123 -5.98 -13.06 -2.88
N GLN A 124 -4.94 -13.49 -2.14
CA GLN A 124 -5.00 -13.69 -0.68
C GLN A 124 -4.95 -12.38 0.13
N LEU A 125 -4.52 -11.27 -0.47
CA LEU A 125 -4.44 -9.95 0.17
C LEU A 125 -5.85 -9.48 0.60
N ASN A 126 -5.99 -9.18 1.89
CA ASN A 126 -7.16 -8.53 2.49
C ASN A 126 -6.68 -7.73 3.71
N SER A 127 -7.59 -7.01 4.38
CA SER A 127 -7.26 -6.16 5.53
C SER A 127 -6.66 -6.92 6.72
N GLU A 128 -7.07 -8.18 6.92
CA GLU A 128 -6.57 -9.03 8.00
C GLU A 128 -5.24 -9.68 7.61
N THR A 129 -5.14 -10.29 6.43
CA THR A 129 -3.89 -10.93 5.99
C THR A 129 -2.75 -9.92 5.87
N LEU A 130 -2.99 -8.72 5.33
CA LEU A 130 -1.98 -7.66 5.32
C LEU A 130 -1.53 -7.26 6.74
N LEU A 131 -2.44 -7.24 7.72
CA LEU A 131 -2.10 -6.93 9.11
C LEU A 131 -1.31 -8.06 9.77
N GLN A 132 -1.64 -9.32 9.47
CA GLN A 132 -0.91 -10.51 9.94
C GLN A 132 0.50 -10.58 9.32
N TRP A 133 0.62 -10.46 8.01
CA TRP A 133 1.89 -10.50 7.27
C TRP A 133 2.83 -9.37 7.69
N THR A 134 2.31 -8.15 7.91
CA THR A 134 3.11 -6.96 8.27
C THR A 134 3.30 -6.76 9.78
N ASN A 135 3.08 -7.81 10.60
CA ASN A 135 3.22 -7.75 12.05
C ASN A 135 4.69 -7.95 12.48
N PRO A 136 5.35 -6.97 13.14
CA PRO A 136 6.73 -7.15 13.60
C PRO A 136 6.90 -8.29 14.61
N SER A 137 5.83 -8.71 15.29
CA SER A 137 5.86 -9.86 16.21
C SER A 137 5.96 -11.23 15.52
N THR A 138 5.76 -11.31 14.20
CA THR A 138 6.00 -12.51 13.38
C THR A 138 7.27 -12.39 12.54
N MET A 139 8.08 -11.34 12.75
CA MET A 139 9.34 -11.08 12.06
C MET A 139 10.52 -11.17 13.04
N ALA A 140 11.70 -11.54 12.55
CA ALA A 140 12.92 -11.68 13.33
C ALA A 140 14.05 -10.76 12.83
N ASN A 141 14.99 -10.39 13.70
CA ASN A 141 16.18 -9.61 13.32
C ASN A 141 17.25 -10.53 12.70
N ALA A 142 17.28 -10.63 11.37
CA ALA A 142 18.30 -11.34 10.62
C ALA A 142 19.41 -10.38 10.15
N LYS A 143 20.61 -10.89 9.84
CA LYS A 143 21.59 -10.13 9.05
C LYS A 143 21.31 -10.40 7.57
N VAL A 144 20.70 -9.44 6.90
CA VAL A 144 20.20 -9.57 5.54
C VAL A 144 21.18 -8.94 4.56
N LYS A 145 21.56 -9.69 3.53
CA LYS A 145 22.11 -9.13 2.28
C LYS A 145 20.91 -8.63 1.45
N LEU A 146 20.76 -7.33 1.38
CA LEU A 146 19.64 -6.65 0.74
C LEU A 146 20.05 -6.11 -0.63
N SER A 147 19.23 -6.36 -1.64
CA SER A 147 19.27 -5.71 -2.96
C SER A 147 17.86 -5.26 -3.33
N ILE A 148 17.70 -3.97 -3.65
CA ILE A 148 16.43 -3.37 -4.09
C ILE A 148 16.66 -2.40 -5.26
N PRO A 149 15.68 -2.18 -6.15
CA PRO A 149 15.83 -1.22 -7.22
C PRO A 149 15.84 0.22 -6.67
N LYS A 150 16.67 1.06 -7.29
CA LYS A 150 16.52 2.52 -7.25
C LYS A 150 15.41 2.89 -8.21
N PHE A 151 14.35 3.53 -7.72
CA PHE A 151 13.21 3.89 -8.56
C PHE A 151 12.56 5.21 -8.18
N LYS A 152 11.95 5.84 -9.18
CA LYS A 152 11.04 6.97 -9.02
C LYS A 152 9.75 6.63 -9.72
N VAL A 153 8.68 6.43 -8.95
CA VAL A 153 7.34 6.21 -9.49
C VAL A 153 6.53 7.48 -9.24
N GLU A 154 6.07 8.10 -10.32
CA GLU A 154 5.06 9.15 -10.27
C GLU A 154 3.79 8.66 -10.97
N LYS A 155 2.67 8.71 -10.26
CA LYS A 155 1.35 8.33 -10.77
C LYS A 155 0.36 9.46 -10.49
N LEU A 156 -0.35 9.85 -11.54
CA LEU A 156 -1.55 10.67 -11.49
C LEU A 156 -2.74 9.73 -11.71
N VAL A 157 -3.60 9.62 -10.71
CA VAL A 157 -4.78 8.76 -10.73
C VAL A 157 -6.01 9.66 -10.62
N ASP A 158 -6.97 9.48 -11.52
CA ASP A 158 -8.36 9.82 -11.25
C ASP A 158 -8.99 8.56 -10.62
N PRO A 159 -9.19 8.52 -9.29
CA PRO A 159 -9.72 7.35 -8.63
C PRO A 159 -11.24 7.22 -8.81
N LYS A 160 -11.92 8.14 -9.52
CA LYS A 160 -13.38 8.17 -9.62
C LYS A 160 -13.96 6.81 -10.00
N ALA A 161 -13.48 6.20 -11.09
CA ALA A 161 -13.96 4.88 -11.52
C ALA A 161 -13.75 3.83 -10.41
N SER A 162 -12.53 3.66 -9.91
CA SER A 162 -12.23 2.74 -8.80
C SER A 162 -13.04 3.00 -7.53
N LEU A 163 -13.42 4.25 -7.23
CA LEU A 163 -14.29 4.60 -6.11
C LEU A 163 -15.75 4.28 -6.38
N GLU A 164 -16.25 4.57 -7.60
CA GLU A 164 -17.56 4.12 -8.07
C GLU A 164 -17.66 2.61 -7.87
N ASN A 165 -16.68 1.85 -8.39
CA ASN A 165 -16.53 0.40 -8.22
C ASN A 165 -16.65 -0.08 -6.76
N LEU A 166 -15.98 0.60 -5.83
CA LEU A 166 -15.97 0.24 -4.41
C LEU A 166 -17.23 0.59 -3.61
N GLY A 167 -18.15 1.42 -4.12
CA GLY A 167 -19.30 1.86 -3.33
C GLY A 167 -19.69 3.33 -3.42
N LEU A 168 -19.16 4.08 -4.40
CA LEU A 168 -19.28 5.55 -4.43
C LEU A 168 -19.80 6.10 -5.75
N LYS A 169 -20.86 5.55 -6.37
CA LYS A 169 -21.61 6.21 -7.47
C LYS A 169 -22.28 7.52 -7.06
N ASN A 170 -23.13 7.48 -6.02
CA ASN A 170 -24.05 8.59 -5.75
C ASN A 170 -23.34 9.88 -5.30
N ILE A 171 -22.07 9.79 -4.87
CA ILE A 171 -21.27 10.97 -4.52
C ILE A 171 -20.95 11.83 -5.77
N PHE A 172 -20.87 11.22 -6.96
CA PHE A 172 -20.47 11.88 -8.22
C PHE A 172 -21.65 12.22 -9.16
N ASN A 173 -22.91 12.00 -8.74
CA ASN A 173 -24.10 12.20 -9.58
C ASN A 173 -25.06 13.22 -8.97
N GLU A 174 -25.12 14.41 -9.55
CA GLU A 174 -25.94 15.57 -9.13
C GLU A 174 -27.44 15.27 -8.92
N ASN A 175 -27.96 14.19 -9.51
CA ASN A 175 -29.36 13.78 -9.42
C ASN A 175 -29.64 12.82 -8.24
N THR A 176 -28.62 12.15 -7.70
CA THR A 176 -28.76 11.14 -6.62
C THR A 176 -27.88 11.43 -5.40
N SER A 177 -27.02 12.45 -5.47
CA SER A 177 -26.19 12.97 -4.40
C SER A 177 -26.99 13.72 -3.33
N ASP A 178 -26.86 13.31 -2.06
CA ASP A 178 -27.49 13.95 -0.90
C ASP A 178 -26.45 14.60 0.03
N PHE A 179 -26.01 15.80 -0.35
CA PHE A 179 -25.13 16.65 0.46
C PHE A 179 -25.90 17.62 1.37
N SER A 180 -27.15 17.31 1.75
CA SER A 180 -28.02 18.17 2.57
C SER A 180 -27.43 18.55 3.94
N GLY A 181 -26.48 17.74 4.47
CA GLY A 181 -25.71 18.05 5.67
C GLY A 181 -24.60 19.11 5.50
N MET A 182 -24.36 19.58 4.27
CA MET A 182 -23.34 20.59 3.92
C MET A 182 -23.94 21.80 3.18
N SER A 183 -24.99 21.60 2.38
CA SER A 183 -25.64 22.67 1.62
C SER A 183 -27.11 22.33 1.31
N GLU A 184 -27.98 23.33 1.35
CA GLU A 184 -29.38 23.21 0.90
C GLU A 184 -29.50 23.25 -0.65
N THR A 185 -28.40 23.54 -1.35
CA THR A 185 -28.35 23.61 -2.81
C THR A 185 -28.50 22.22 -3.45
N LYS A 186 -29.50 22.05 -4.31
CA LYS A 186 -29.70 20.85 -5.12
C LYS A 186 -28.72 20.80 -6.29
N GLY A 187 -28.38 19.59 -6.76
CA GLY A 187 -27.41 19.41 -7.84
C GLY A 187 -25.95 19.51 -7.40
N VAL A 188 -25.67 19.50 -6.09
CA VAL A 188 -24.29 19.46 -5.57
C VAL A 188 -23.80 18.02 -5.56
N ALA A 189 -22.79 17.71 -6.36
CA ALA A 189 -22.04 16.45 -6.34
C ALA A 189 -20.53 16.70 -6.29
N LEU A 190 -19.76 15.67 -5.94
CA LEU A 190 -18.31 15.65 -6.08
C LEU A 190 -17.97 15.61 -7.58
N SER A 191 -17.54 16.74 -8.16
CA SER A 191 -17.40 16.84 -9.62
C SER A 191 -16.20 16.04 -10.17
N ASN A 192 -15.09 16.00 -9.45
CA ASN A 192 -13.86 15.31 -9.84
C ASN A 192 -12.96 15.02 -8.61
N VAL A 193 -12.07 14.03 -8.69
CA VAL A 193 -11.01 13.75 -7.69
C VAL A 193 -9.69 13.60 -8.43
N ILE A 194 -8.67 14.36 -8.03
CA ILE A 194 -7.35 14.34 -8.68
C ILE A 194 -6.32 13.90 -7.65
N HIS A 195 -5.75 12.70 -7.82
CA HIS A 195 -4.82 12.11 -6.86
C HIS A 195 -3.43 11.88 -7.49
N ARG A 196 -2.49 12.79 -7.20
CA ARG A 196 -1.09 12.70 -7.68
C ARG A 196 -0.17 12.25 -6.55
N VAL A 197 0.66 11.24 -6.81
CA VAL A 197 1.72 10.80 -5.88
C VAL A 197 3.02 10.60 -6.63
N CYS A 198 4.11 11.09 -6.06
CA CYS A 198 5.47 10.77 -6.45
C CYS A 198 6.18 10.13 -5.25
N LEU A 199 6.80 8.97 -5.47
CA LEU A 199 7.71 8.31 -4.54
C LEU A 199 9.06 8.12 -5.22
N GLU A 200 10.14 8.49 -4.54
CA GLU A 200 11.51 8.35 -5.01
C GLU A 200 12.31 7.61 -3.94
N ILE A 201 12.85 6.46 -4.31
CA ILE A 201 13.63 5.57 -3.47
C ILE A 201 15.07 5.60 -3.97
N THR A 202 16.00 5.96 -3.09
CA THR A 202 17.43 6.14 -3.39
C THR A 202 18.29 5.58 -2.25
N GLU A 203 19.61 5.68 -2.41
CA GLU A 203 20.61 5.33 -1.42
C GLU A 203 20.68 6.32 -0.24
N ASP A 204 19.97 7.46 -0.31
CA ASP A 204 20.01 8.51 0.72
C ASP A 204 19.33 8.05 2.02
N GLY A 205 20.09 8.07 3.11
CA GLY A 205 19.69 7.59 4.42
C GLY A 205 20.77 7.87 5.46
N GLY A 206 20.37 7.98 6.73
CA GLY A 206 21.31 8.24 7.82
C GLY A 206 22.22 7.04 8.10
N ASP A 207 23.45 7.32 8.55
CA ASP A 207 24.45 6.30 8.92
C ASP A 207 23.85 5.21 9.81
N SER A 208 23.81 3.98 9.30
CA SER A 208 23.27 2.84 10.03
C SER A 208 24.23 2.40 11.11
N ILE A 209 23.94 2.78 12.35
CA ILE A 209 24.69 2.34 13.54
C ILE A 209 24.55 0.82 13.68
N GLU A 210 25.58 0.07 13.24
CA GLU A 210 25.75 -1.33 13.64
C GLU A 210 25.76 -1.41 15.17
N VAL A 211 24.77 -2.07 15.77
CA VAL A 211 24.70 -2.24 17.22
C VAL A 211 25.78 -3.24 17.66
N PRO A 212 26.84 -2.83 18.39
CA PRO A 212 27.96 -3.71 18.66
C PRO A 212 27.59 -4.73 19.76
N GLY A 213 27.06 -5.89 19.37
CA GLY A 213 26.72 -6.94 20.35
C GLY A 213 25.93 -8.15 19.85
N SER A 214 25.21 -8.08 18.71
CA SER A 214 24.31 -9.15 18.24
C SER A 214 25.00 -10.43 17.71
N ARG A 215 26.31 -10.58 17.93
CA ARG A 215 27.11 -11.72 17.45
C ARG A 215 27.00 -12.92 18.39
N ILE A 216 26.07 -13.83 18.12
CA ILE A 216 26.17 -15.26 18.52
C ILE A 216 25.24 -16.17 17.69
N LEU A 217 24.00 -15.76 17.38
CA LEU A 217 23.00 -16.62 16.68
C LEU A 217 22.08 -15.86 15.68
N GLN A 218 22.54 -14.78 15.04
CA GLN A 218 21.73 -14.16 13.97
C GLN A 218 21.76 -15.02 12.69
N HIS A 219 20.58 -15.35 12.16
CA HIS A 219 20.43 -15.96 10.84
C HIS A 219 20.96 -14.99 9.77
N LYS A 220 21.66 -15.52 8.77
CA LYS A 220 22.00 -14.79 7.54
C LYS A 220 20.98 -15.13 6.48
N ASP A 221 20.39 -14.11 5.88
CA ASP A 221 19.39 -14.26 4.81
C ASP A 221 19.71 -13.31 3.64
N GLU A 222 19.03 -13.50 2.52
CA GLU A 222 19.15 -12.67 1.32
C GLU A 222 17.77 -12.21 0.85
N PHE A 223 17.64 -10.91 0.58
CA PHE A 223 16.43 -10.29 0.07
C PHE A 223 16.79 -9.50 -1.19
N ASN A 224 16.47 -10.07 -2.35
CA ASN A 224 16.86 -9.54 -3.65
C ASN A 224 15.60 -9.26 -4.48
N ALA A 225 15.14 -8.02 -4.48
CA ALA A 225 13.91 -7.58 -5.12
C ALA A 225 14.12 -7.24 -6.61
N ASP A 226 14.57 -8.23 -7.40
CA ASP A 226 14.88 -8.08 -8.83
C ASP A 226 13.70 -8.40 -9.77
N HIS A 227 12.59 -8.84 -9.20
CA HIS A 227 11.31 -9.17 -9.86
C HIS A 227 10.16 -8.46 -9.12
N PRO A 228 8.90 -8.53 -9.61
CA PRO A 228 7.82 -7.70 -9.07
C PRO A 228 7.52 -7.89 -7.58
N PHE A 229 7.22 -6.79 -6.89
CA PHE A 229 6.89 -6.78 -5.46
C PHE A 229 5.79 -5.78 -5.09
N ILE A 230 5.10 -6.08 -4.00
CA ILE A 230 4.15 -5.16 -3.35
C ILE A 230 4.86 -4.45 -2.21
N TYR A 231 4.60 -3.15 -2.04
CA TYR A 231 5.17 -2.37 -0.95
C TYR A 231 4.17 -1.43 -0.28
N ILE A 232 4.34 -1.26 1.03
CA ILE A 232 3.64 -0.24 1.81
C ILE A 232 4.64 0.65 2.55
N ILE A 233 4.37 1.95 2.66
CA ILE A 233 5.06 2.85 3.57
C ILE A 233 4.10 3.16 4.71
N ARG A 234 4.44 2.71 5.92
CA ARG A 234 3.62 2.73 7.12
C ARG A 234 4.13 3.76 8.11
N HIS A 235 3.22 4.55 8.68
CA HIS A 235 3.51 5.37 9.86
C HIS A 235 3.53 4.48 11.11
N ASN A 236 4.68 4.32 11.75
CA ASN A 236 4.84 3.30 12.80
C ASN A 236 4.04 3.59 14.06
N LYS A 237 3.82 4.87 14.41
CA LYS A 237 3.06 5.26 15.61
C LYS A 237 1.56 4.99 15.51
N THR A 238 0.93 5.24 14.36
CA THR A 238 -0.52 4.98 14.16
C THR A 238 -0.80 3.69 13.38
N ARG A 239 0.25 3.04 12.85
CA ARG A 239 0.19 1.85 12.00
C ARG A 239 -0.63 2.04 10.69
N ASN A 240 -0.96 3.28 10.32
CA ASN A 240 -1.63 3.62 9.06
C ASN A 240 -0.67 3.48 7.86
N ILE A 241 -1.22 3.12 6.71
CA ILE A 241 -0.51 3.11 5.42
C ILE A 241 -0.53 4.54 4.84
N ILE A 242 0.64 5.15 4.65
CA ILE A 242 0.79 6.44 3.96
C ILE A 242 0.85 6.23 2.46
N PHE A 243 1.65 5.29 1.97
CA PHE A 243 1.73 4.91 0.56
C PHE A 243 1.53 3.42 0.40
N PHE A 244 0.82 3.03 -0.65
CA PHE A 244 0.65 1.64 -1.08
C PHE A 244 1.00 1.59 -2.56
N GLY A 245 1.82 0.62 -2.96
CA GLY A 245 2.14 0.42 -4.36
C GLY A 245 2.56 -0.99 -4.72
N LYS A 246 2.64 -1.21 -6.03
CA LYS A 246 3.18 -2.39 -6.69
C LYS A 246 4.29 -1.90 -7.62
N PHE A 247 5.44 -2.56 -7.61
CA PHE A 247 6.52 -2.31 -8.55
C PHE A 247 6.63 -3.55 -9.46
N CYS A 248 6.29 -3.39 -10.73
CA CYS A 248 6.37 -4.47 -11.73
C CYS A 248 7.53 -4.27 -12.71
N SER A 249 7.84 -3.03 -13.08
CA SER A 249 8.97 -2.73 -13.99
C SER A 249 9.43 -1.28 -13.86
N PRO A 250 10.70 -0.95 -14.15
CA PRO A 250 11.19 0.44 -14.25
C PRO A 250 10.50 1.25 -15.37
#